data_AF-A0A1I8IB92-F1
#
_entry.id   AF-A0A1I8IB92-F1
#
_cell.length_a   1.000
_cell.length_b   1.000
_cell.length_c   1.000
_cell.angle_alpha   90.00
_cell.angle_beta   90.00
_cell.angle_gamma   90.00
#
_symmetry.space_group_name_H-M   'P 1'
#
loop_
_entity.id
_entity.type
_entity.pdbx_description
1 polymer ?
#
loop_
_entity_poly.entity_id
_entity_poly.type
_entity_poly.pdbx_seq_one_letter_code
_entity_poly.pdbx_strand_id
1 'polypeptide(L)'
;MESKRLIFTLHRVAGASDEERLAVLTEVSQRLDKLIASKLLPISSELTGQDPWEYRRAYSPGLQELIEAMTFLEFLSTGRLLSLSGGVRDRLPSGLLVSQFDYLLGVCDLSGELMRLALNAAAKADFDTPERVLAFLQKLLGCCETVPDRGPDWFPKDFAGKLETMRQSVEKVETVCYQQCLRCIEESNIQLPVVTH
;
A
#
# COMPACT_ATOMS: atom_id res chain seq x y z
N MET A 1 -5.60 -13.79 -5.85
CA MET A 1 -4.55 -14.85 -5.86
C MET A 1 -3.31 -14.41 -6.64
N GLU A 2 -3.43 -14.01 -7.91
CA GLU A 2 -2.26 -13.50 -8.65
C GLU A 2 -1.77 -12.14 -8.12
N SER A 3 -2.67 -11.20 -7.77
CA SER A 3 -2.29 -9.92 -7.16
C SER A 3 -1.51 -10.10 -5.84
N LYS A 4 -1.95 -11.00 -4.95
CA LYS A 4 -1.18 -11.41 -3.76
C LYS A 4 0.23 -11.91 -4.08
N ARG A 5 0.39 -12.71 -5.15
CA ARG A 5 1.73 -13.15 -5.59
C ARG A 5 2.61 -11.99 -6.03
N LEU A 6 2.02 -10.96 -6.65
CA LEU A 6 2.75 -9.73 -6.98
C LEU A 6 3.17 -8.98 -5.71
N ILE A 7 2.28 -8.83 -4.74
CA ILE A 7 2.58 -8.21 -3.44
C ILE A 7 3.71 -8.94 -2.73
N PHE A 8 3.68 -10.28 -2.66
CA PHE A 8 4.78 -11.06 -2.10
C PHE A 8 6.10 -10.86 -2.85
N THR A 9 6.04 -10.70 -4.17
CA THR A 9 7.23 -10.41 -4.98
C THR A 9 7.79 -9.03 -4.65
N LEU A 10 6.93 -8.02 -4.46
CA LEU A 10 7.32 -6.66 -4.08
C LEU A 10 8.03 -6.60 -2.73
N HIS A 11 7.68 -7.45 -1.76
CA HIS A 11 8.39 -7.51 -0.48
C HIS A 11 9.86 -7.89 -0.56
N ARG A 12 10.31 -8.45 -1.69
CA ARG A 12 11.72 -8.79 -1.92
C ARG A 12 12.64 -7.56 -2.02
N VAL A 13 12.09 -6.36 -2.17
CA VAL A 13 12.87 -5.11 -2.27
C VAL A 13 13.49 -4.68 -0.94
N ALA A 14 13.02 -5.20 0.20
CA ALA A 14 13.59 -4.84 1.50
C ALA A 14 15.03 -5.34 1.60
N GLY A 15 16.00 -4.44 1.75
CA GLY A 15 17.44 -4.77 1.81
C GLY A 15 18.03 -5.32 0.50
N ALA A 16 17.36 -5.10 -0.63
CA ALA A 16 17.89 -5.40 -1.96
C ALA A 16 18.79 -4.26 -2.46
N SER A 17 19.72 -4.55 -3.37
CA SER A 17 20.46 -3.50 -4.08
C SER A 17 19.53 -2.70 -5.00
N ASP A 18 19.98 -1.53 -5.47
CA ASP A 18 19.19 -0.72 -6.41
C ASP A 18 18.90 -1.46 -7.72
N GLU A 19 19.85 -2.27 -8.20
CA GLU A 19 19.70 -3.09 -9.40
C GLU A 19 18.66 -4.20 -9.20
N GLU A 20 18.72 -4.89 -8.06
CA GLU A 20 17.75 -5.93 -7.69
C GLU A 20 16.35 -5.33 -7.48
N ARG A 21 16.27 -4.17 -6.83
CA ARG A 21 15.04 -3.42 -6.65
C ARG A 21 14.41 -3.09 -8.00
N LEU A 22 15.18 -2.50 -8.92
CA LEU A 22 14.68 -2.15 -10.25
C LEU A 22 14.22 -3.39 -11.04
N ALA A 23 14.94 -4.50 -10.93
CA ALA A 23 14.55 -5.76 -11.55
C ALA A 23 13.22 -6.29 -11.00
N VAL A 24 13.03 -6.30 -9.68
CA VAL A 24 11.77 -6.72 -9.03
C VAL A 24 10.60 -5.84 -9.44
N LEU A 25 10.77 -4.51 -9.43
CA LEU A 25 9.71 -3.57 -9.82
C LEU A 25 9.31 -3.75 -11.29
N THR A 26 10.30 -3.96 -12.17
CA THR A 26 10.07 -4.23 -13.59
C THR A 26 9.35 -5.56 -13.81
N GLU A 27 9.78 -6.63 -13.12
CA GLU A 27 9.13 -7.95 -13.17
C GLU A 27 7.65 -7.85 -12.76
N VAL A 28 7.40 -7.20 -11.63
CA VAL A 28 6.04 -7.03 -11.10
C VAL A 28 5.19 -6.18 -12.04
N SER A 29 5.72 -5.09 -12.60
CA SER A 29 4.99 -4.27 -13.57
C SER A 29 4.57 -5.08 -14.80
N GLN A 30 5.47 -5.86 -15.38
CA GLN A 30 5.15 -6.69 -16.55
C GLN A 30 4.12 -7.78 -16.23
N ARG A 31 4.23 -8.41 -15.05
CA ARG A 31 3.27 -9.44 -14.61
C ARG A 31 1.90 -8.82 -14.31
N LEU A 32 1.86 -7.60 -13.79
CA LEU A 32 0.65 -6.82 -13.57
C LEU A 32 -0.05 -6.50 -14.90
N ASP A 33 0.70 -6.03 -15.91
CA ASP A 33 0.13 -5.72 -17.23
C ASP A 33 -0.43 -7.00 -17.90
N LYS A 34 0.29 -8.13 -17.78
CA LYS A 34 -0.21 -9.45 -18.23
C LYS A 34 -1.46 -9.89 -17.48
N LEU A 35 -1.54 -9.64 -16.17
CA LEU A 35 -2.72 -9.98 -15.36
C LEU A 35 -3.94 -9.18 -15.82
N ILE A 36 -3.76 -7.86 -16.00
CA ILE A 36 -4.82 -6.97 -16.49
C ILE A 36 -5.30 -7.43 -17.87
N ALA A 37 -4.36 -7.70 -18.79
CA ALA A 37 -4.69 -8.14 -20.14
C ALA A 37 -5.38 -9.51 -20.20
N SER A 38 -4.96 -10.47 -19.37
CA SER A 38 -5.47 -11.85 -19.45
C SER A 38 -6.72 -12.11 -18.62
N LYS A 39 -6.93 -11.38 -17.51
CA LYS A 39 -8.03 -11.63 -16.58
C LYS A 39 -9.09 -10.53 -16.60
N LEU A 40 -8.71 -9.27 -16.76
CA LEU A 40 -9.66 -8.15 -16.66
C LEU A 40 -10.23 -7.75 -18.01
N LEU A 41 -9.47 -7.85 -19.11
CA LEU A 41 -10.02 -7.59 -20.45
C LEU A 41 -11.21 -8.50 -20.78
N PRO A 42 -11.16 -9.83 -20.56
CA PRO A 42 -12.31 -10.69 -20.83
C PRO A 42 -13.55 -10.32 -20.00
N ILE A 43 -13.36 -10.05 -18.70
CA ILE A 43 -14.43 -9.61 -17.80
C ILE A 43 -15.04 -8.30 -18.32
N SER A 44 -14.22 -7.34 -18.73
CA SER A 44 -14.69 -6.06 -19.28
C SER A 44 -15.52 -6.26 -20.55
N SER A 45 -15.09 -7.17 -21.43
CA SER A 45 -15.84 -7.52 -22.65
C SER A 45 -17.18 -8.18 -22.33
N GLU A 46 -17.23 -9.08 -21.35
CA GLU A 46 -18.47 -9.74 -20.91
C GLU A 46 -19.48 -8.77 -20.29
N LEU A 47 -19.00 -7.71 -19.62
CA LEU A 47 -19.82 -6.67 -19.01
C LEU A 47 -20.33 -5.62 -20.01
N THR A 48 -19.94 -5.70 -21.28
CA THR A 48 -20.36 -4.72 -22.29
C THR A 48 -21.87 -4.83 -22.55
N GLY A 49 -22.60 -3.74 -22.30
CA GLY A 49 -24.05 -3.68 -22.45
C GLY A 49 -24.86 -4.17 -21.24
N GLN A 50 -24.19 -4.58 -20.16
CA GLN A 50 -24.80 -4.92 -18.88
C GLN A 50 -24.78 -3.72 -17.92
N ASP A 51 -25.62 -3.71 -16.87
CA ASP A 51 -25.49 -2.73 -15.79
C ASP A 51 -24.23 -3.04 -14.95
N PRO A 52 -23.22 -2.15 -14.94
CA PRO A 52 -21.98 -2.41 -14.20
C PRO A 52 -22.17 -2.56 -12.69
N TRP A 53 -23.26 -2.03 -12.12
CA TRP A 53 -23.55 -2.12 -10.69
C TRP A 53 -24.04 -3.49 -10.26
N GLU A 54 -24.70 -4.23 -11.15
CA GLU A 54 -25.25 -5.56 -10.88
C GLU A 54 -24.14 -6.57 -10.56
N TYR A 55 -23.08 -6.56 -11.37
CA TYR A 55 -21.97 -7.51 -11.27
C TYR A 55 -20.84 -7.06 -10.34
N ARG A 56 -20.92 -5.83 -9.81
CA ARG A 56 -19.84 -5.22 -9.05
C ARG A 56 -19.38 -6.04 -7.85
N ARG A 57 -20.33 -6.63 -7.11
CA ARG A 57 -20.01 -7.44 -5.92
C ARG A 57 -19.19 -8.68 -6.26
N ALA A 58 -19.28 -9.19 -7.48
CA ALA A 58 -18.57 -10.40 -7.90
C ALA A 58 -17.05 -10.15 -8.08
N TYR A 59 -16.66 -8.95 -8.55
CA TYR A 59 -15.25 -8.65 -8.83
C TYR A 59 -14.60 -7.64 -7.87
N SER A 60 -15.39 -6.92 -7.06
CA SER A 60 -14.88 -5.91 -6.12
C SER A 60 -13.76 -6.42 -5.19
N PRO A 61 -13.83 -7.61 -4.57
CA PRO A 61 -12.72 -8.11 -3.75
C PRO A 61 -11.43 -8.30 -4.54
N GLY A 62 -11.51 -8.79 -5.78
CA GLY A 62 -10.35 -8.94 -6.66
C GLY A 62 -9.78 -7.60 -7.12
N LEU A 63 -10.63 -6.59 -7.32
CA LEU A 63 -10.21 -5.22 -7.61
C LEU A 63 -9.50 -4.58 -6.42
N GLN A 64 -9.98 -4.76 -5.19
CA GLN A 64 -9.30 -4.25 -3.99
C GLN A 64 -7.87 -4.82 -3.88
N GLU A 65 -7.72 -6.15 -4.04
CA GLU A 65 -6.41 -6.84 -4.05
C GLU A 65 -5.49 -6.32 -5.18
N LEU A 66 -6.07 -5.97 -6.34
CA LEU A 66 -5.31 -5.40 -7.45
C LEU A 66 -4.87 -3.95 -7.17
N ILE A 67 -5.76 -3.13 -6.61
CA ILE A 67 -5.48 -1.74 -6.25
C ILE A 67 -4.38 -1.68 -5.19
N GLU A 68 -4.42 -2.57 -4.19
CA GLU A 68 -3.36 -2.76 -3.21
C GLU A 68 -2.01 -3.04 -3.91
N ALA A 69 -1.96 -3.99 -4.84
CA ALA A 69 -0.74 -4.31 -5.58
C ALA A 69 -0.23 -3.14 -6.44
N MET A 70 -1.14 -2.42 -7.13
CA MET A 70 -0.80 -1.27 -7.98
C MET A 70 -0.27 -0.09 -7.18
N THR A 71 -0.92 0.23 -6.06
CA THR A 71 -0.52 1.33 -5.19
C THR A 71 0.77 1.00 -4.43
N PHE A 72 0.99 -0.27 -4.09
CA PHE A 72 2.26 -0.70 -3.49
C PHE A 72 3.43 -0.58 -4.48
N LEU A 73 3.23 -1.01 -5.72
CA LEU A 73 4.22 -0.82 -6.80
C LEU A 73 4.55 0.67 -7.02
N GLU A 74 3.54 1.55 -7.07
CA GLU A 74 3.75 3.00 -7.24
C GLU A 74 4.51 3.59 -6.05
N PHE A 75 4.14 3.23 -4.82
CA PHE A 75 4.86 3.69 -3.63
C PHE A 75 6.33 3.27 -3.66
N LEU A 76 6.61 2.02 -4.02
CA LEU A 76 7.99 1.54 -4.13
C LEU A 76 8.75 2.22 -5.28
N SER A 77 8.07 2.64 -6.35
CA SER A 77 8.71 3.28 -7.50
C SER A 77 8.94 4.78 -7.28
N THR A 78 7.99 5.49 -6.66
CA THR A 78 7.99 6.96 -6.61
C THR A 78 7.82 7.55 -5.22
N GLY A 79 7.52 6.73 -4.21
CA GLY A 79 7.21 7.19 -2.85
C GLY A 79 5.83 7.86 -2.72
N ARG A 80 4.96 7.73 -3.72
CA ARG A 80 3.64 8.39 -3.76
C ARG A 80 2.51 7.37 -3.82
N LEU A 81 1.30 7.85 -3.51
CA LEU A 81 0.08 7.07 -3.68
C LEU A 81 -0.39 7.18 -5.14
N LEU A 82 -0.66 6.05 -5.78
CA LEU A 82 -1.28 6.02 -7.10
C LEU A 82 -2.72 6.55 -7.02
N SER A 83 -3.06 7.58 -7.77
CA SER A 83 -4.40 8.18 -7.77
C SER A 83 -5.44 7.25 -8.41
N LEU A 84 -6.70 7.41 -8.01
CA LEU A 84 -7.83 6.70 -8.63
C LEU A 84 -8.00 7.11 -10.11
N SER A 85 -8.16 8.41 -10.35
CA SER A 85 -8.21 9.01 -11.68
C SER A 85 -6.79 9.40 -12.13
N GLY A 86 -6.41 9.10 -13.36
CA GLY A 86 -5.04 9.35 -13.83
C GLY A 86 -4.04 8.25 -13.44
N GLY A 87 -4.50 7.18 -12.80
CA GLY A 87 -3.66 6.10 -12.27
C GLY A 87 -4.35 4.75 -12.38
N VAL A 88 -5.12 4.37 -11.34
CA VAL A 88 -5.79 3.06 -11.28
C VAL A 88 -6.74 2.86 -12.46
N ARG A 89 -7.66 3.81 -12.71
CA ARG A 89 -8.66 3.67 -13.77
C ARG A 89 -8.04 3.64 -15.16
N ASP A 90 -7.02 4.45 -15.39
CA ASP A 90 -6.35 4.62 -16.69
C ASP A 90 -5.56 3.36 -17.09
N ARG A 91 -5.12 2.57 -16.11
CA ARG A 91 -4.45 1.28 -16.35
C ARG A 91 -5.41 0.11 -16.55
N LEU A 92 -6.70 0.29 -16.28
CA LEU A 92 -7.69 -0.78 -16.36
C LEU A 92 -8.54 -0.67 -17.63
N PRO A 93 -9.05 -1.81 -18.14
CA PRO A 93 -9.90 -1.82 -19.32
C PRO A 93 -11.12 -0.92 -19.19
N SER A 94 -11.47 -0.23 -20.28
CA SER A 94 -12.73 0.49 -20.39
C SER A 94 -13.92 -0.46 -20.28
N GLY A 95 -14.82 -0.19 -19.34
CA GLY A 95 -16.00 -1.01 -19.05
C GLY A 95 -15.98 -1.63 -17.65
N LEU A 96 -14.81 -1.71 -17.02
CA LEU A 96 -14.72 -2.14 -15.63
C LEU A 96 -14.99 -0.96 -14.68
N LEU A 97 -16.08 -1.03 -13.91
CA LEU A 97 -16.41 0.00 -12.94
C LEU A 97 -15.54 -0.14 -11.69
N VAL A 98 -14.55 0.75 -11.55
CA VAL A 98 -13.80 0.93 -10.30
C VAL A 98 -14.37 2.10 -9.52
N SER A 99 -14.99 1.81 -8.38
CA SER A 99 -15.55 2.87 -7.55
C SER A 99 -14.54 3.48 -6.59
N GLN A 100 -14.97 4.56 -5.94
CA GLN A 100 -14.23 5.19 -4.86
C GLN A 100 -14.07 4.26 -3.65
N PHE A 101 -15.06 3.39 -3.37
CA PHE A 101 -14.96 2.45 -2.23
C PHE A 101 -13.99 1.31 -2.51
N ASP A 102 -13.93 0.78 -3.74
CA ASP A 102 -12.95 -0.27 -4.09
C ASP A 102 -11.53 0.29 -3.95
N TYR A 103 -11.34 1.55 -4.38
CA TYR A 103 -10.09 2.26 -4.20
C TYR A 103 -9.75 2.49 -2.72
N LEU A 104 -10.67 3.08 -1.96
CA LEU A 104 -10.47 3.37 -0.54
C LEU A 104 -10.11 2.10 0.24
N LEU A 105 -10.87 1.02 0.04
CA LEU A 105 -10.66 -0.23 0.74
C LEU A 105 -9.36 -0.93 0.34
N GLY A 106 -8.93 -0.85 -0.92
CA GLY A 106 -7.63 -1.38 -1.36
C GLY A 106 -6.45 -0.55 -0.86
N VAL A 107 -6.60 0.78 -0.78
CA VAL A 107 -5.62 1.68 -0.15
C VAL A 107 -5.54 1.46 1.36
N CYS A 108 -6.63 1.08 2.02
CA CYS A 108 -6.53 0.67 3.41
C CYS A 108 -5.75 -0.63 3.57
N ASP A 109 -5.92 -1.62 2.70
CA ASP A 109 -5.15 -2.87 2.78
C ASP A 109 -3.63 -2.62 2.54
N LEU A 110 -3.28 -1.66 1.67
CA LEU A 110 -1.90 -1.22 1.44
C LEU A 110 -1.16 -0.88 2.74
N SER A 111 -1.84 -0.31 3.76
CA SER A 111 -1.14 0.06 4.99
C SER A 111 -0.53 -1.14 5.71
N GLY A 112 -1.19 -2.30 5.63
CA GLY A 112 -0.66 -3.54 6.19
C GLY A 112 0.58 -4.04 5.44
N GLU A 113 0.64 -3.84 4.12
CA GLU A 113 1.82 -4.17 3.33
C GLU A 113 2.98 -3.20 3.56
N LEU A 114 2.70 -1.91 3.69
CA LEU A 114 3.72 -0.92 4.05
C LEU A 114 4.31 -1.16 5.44
N MET A 115 3.46 -1.50 6.43
CA MET A 115 3.94 -1.93 7.74
C MET A 115 4.87 -3.15 7.62
N ARG A 116 4.45 -4.21 6.89
CA ARG A 116 5.30 -5.39 6.67
C ARG A 116 6.65 -5.01 6.03
N LEU A 117 6.65 -4.12 5.04
CA LEU A 117 7.87 -3.62 4.41
C LEU A 117 8.79 -2.95 5.44
N ALA A 118 8.26 -2.03 6.24
CA ALA A 118 9.03 -1.29 7.25
C ALA A 118 9.63 -2.21 8.31
N LEU A 119 8.85 -3.15 8.85
CA LEU A 119 9.35 -4.12 9.84
C LEU A 119 10.47 -5.00 9.26
N ASN A 120 10.30 -5.48 8.02
CA ASN A 120 11.31 -6.30 7.34
C ASN A 120 12.58 -5.51 7.01
N ALA A 121 12.46 -4.24 6.63
CA ALA A 121 13.59 -3.37 6.38
C ALA A 121 14.37 -3.07 7.67
N ALA A 122 13.66 -2.72 8.76
CA ALA A 122 14.28 -2.49 10.06
C ALA A 122 15.02 -3.74 10.59
N ALA A 123 14.48 -4.93 10.37
CA ALA A 123 15.15 -6.19 10.73
C ALA A 123 16.47 -6.42 9.96
N LYS A 124 16.65 -5.75 8.81
CA LYS A 124 17.87 -5.75 7.99
C LYS A 124 18.77 -4.54 8.25
N ALA A 125 18.55 -3.81 9.35
CA ALA A 125 19.27 -2.59 9.71
C ALA A 125 19.13 -1.44 8.69
N ASP A 126 18.02 -1.40 7.94
CA ASP A 126 17.62 -0.23 7.16
C ASP A 126 16.84 0.74 8.05
N PHE A 127 17.35 1.96 8.17
CA PHE A 127 16.77 3.04 8.97
C PHE A 127 15.91 3.99 8.13
N ASP A 128 16.17 4.09 6.83
CA ASP A 128 15.53 5.06 5.94
C ASP A 128 14.14 4.57 5.49
N THR A 129 14.00 3.28 5.21
CA THR A 129 12.71 2.71 4.76
C THR A 129 11.61 2.83 5.82
N PRO A 130 11.83 2.45 7.10
CA PRO A 130 10.81 2.63 8.15
C PRO A 130 10.36 4.09 8.31
N GLU A 131 11.29 5.05 8.29
CA GLU A 131 10.97 6.48 8.41
C GLU A 131 10.11 6.96 7.22
N ARG A 132 10.52 6.62 5.99
CA ARG A 132 9.75 6.96 4.78
C ARG A 132 8.36 6.36 4.78
N VAL A 133 8.24 5.10 5.20
CA VAL A 133 6.95 4.42 5.33
C VAL A 133 6.09 5.10 6.39
N LEU A 134 6.67 5.45 7.54
CA LEU A 134 5.95 6.09 8.63
C LEU A 134 5.35 7.42 8.19
N ALA A 135 6.16 8.29 7.58
CA ALA A 135 5.70 9.60 7.10
C ALA A 135 4.55 9.47 6.09
N PHE A 136 4.61 8.46 5.20
CA PHE A 136 3.54 8.18 4.27
C PHE A 136 2.28 7.68 4.97
N LEU A 137 2.41 6.72 5.89
CA LEU A 137 1.28 6.14 6.61
C LEU A 137 0.56 7.14 7.52
N GLN A 138 1.29 8.02 8.22
CA GLN A 138 0.70 9.07 9.04
C GLN A 138 -0.15 10.03 8.20
N LYS A 139 0.38 10.44 7.03
CA LYS A 139 -0.37 11.28 6.09
C LYS A 139 -1.60 10.56 5.53
N LEU A 140 -1.46 9.28 5.19
CA LEU A 140 -2.57 8.47 4.68
C LEU A 140 -3.66 8.29 5.74
N LEU A 141 -3.28 7.94 6.97
CA LEU A 141 -4.20 7.78 8.10
C LEU A 141 -4.96 9.09 8.34
N GLY A 142 -4.26 10.23 8.44
CA GLY A 142 -4.89 11.53 8.64
C GLY A 142 -5.92 11.88 7.56
N CYS A 143 -5.69 11.48 6.31
CA CYS A 143 -6.69 11.60 5.24
C CYS A 143 -7.90 10.67 5.46
N CYS A 144 -7.66 9.40 5.79
CA CYS A 144 -8.71 8.41 5.99
C CYS A 144 -9.59 8.69 7.21
N GLU A 145 -9.04 9.30 8.27
CA GLU A 145 -9.78 9.70 9.47
C GLU A 145 -10.80 10.83 9.22
N THR A 146 -10.66 11.56 8.11
CA THR A 146 -11.67 12.55 7.71
C THR A 146 -12.94 11.92 7.15
N VAL A 147 -12.89 10.62 6.81
CA VAL A 147 -14.03 9.86 6.30
C VAL A 147 -14.82 9.30 7.49
N PRO A 148 -16.15 9.45 7.53
CA PRO A 148 -16.96 8.87 8.60
C PRO A 148 -16.78 7.35 8.71
N ASP A 149 -16.62 6.84 9.93
CA ASP A 149 -16.47 5.39 10.18
C ASP A 149 -17.71 4.57 9.73
N ARG A 150 -18.87 5.22 9.69
CA ARG A 150 -20.14 4.63 9.26
C ARG A 150 -20.91 5.63 8.42
N GLY A 151 -21.65 5.11 7.45
CA GLY A 151 -22.51 5.90 6.58
C GLY A 151 -23.84 5.20 6.33
N PRO A 152 -24.61 5.69 5.34
CA PRO A 152 -25.84 5.05 4.88
C PRO A 152 -25.62 3.62 4.41
N ASP A 153 -26.69 2.87 4.09
CA ASP A 153 -26.62 1.45 3.74
C ASP A 153 -25.67 1.10 2.57
N TRP A 154 -25.37 2.06 1.69
CA TRP A 154 -24.42 1.91 0.59
C TRP A 154 -22.96 2.07 1.00
N PHE A 155 -22.68 2.57 2.20
CA PHE A 155 -21.33 2.79 2.70
C PHE A 155 -20.66 1.45 3.05
N PRO A 156 -19.36 1.28 2.74
CA PRO A 156 -18.64 0.04 3.02
C PRO A 156 -18.59 -0.27 4.53
N LYS A 157 -19.21 -1.38 4.92
CA LYS A 157 -19.31 -1.82 6.33
C LYS A 157 -17.98 -2.24 6.93
N ASP A 158 -17.03 -2.62 6.09
CA ASP A 158 -15.68 -3.06 6.43
C ASP A 158 -14.70 -1.88 6.63
N PHE A 159 -15.05 -0.67 6.20
CA PHE A 159 -14.17 0.50 6.28
C PHE A 159 -13.67 0.78 7.71
N ALA A 160 -14.56 0.78 8.69
CA ALA A 160 -14.19 1.02 10.09
C ALA A 160 -13.12 0.02 10.60
N GLY A 161 -13.29 -1.26 10.26
CA GLY A 161 -12.31 -2.30 10.63
C GLY A 161 -10.97 -2.13 9.90
N LYS A 162 -11.01 -1.70 8.64
CA LYS A 162 -9.79 -1.42 7.88
C LYS A 162 -9.06 -0.16 8.39
N LEU A 163 -9.80 0.88 8.80
CA LEU A 163 -9.23 2.08 9.39
C LEU A 163 -8.55 1.76 10.72
N GLU A 164 -9.19 0.95 11.57
CA GLU A 164 -8.59 0.47 12.80
C GLU A 164 -7.30 -0.35 12.54
N THR A 165 -7.34 -1.23 11.54
CA THR A 165 -6.14 -1.98 11.11
C THR A 165 -5.02 -1.06 10.63
N MET A 166 -5.36 0.05 9.97
CA MET A 166 -4.41 1.08 9.54
C MET A 166 -3.77 1.80 10.74
N ARG A 167 -4.54 2.15 11.78
CA ARG A 167 -3.99 2.73 13.03
C ARG A 167 -2.95 1.82 13.65
N GLN A 168 -3.30 0.55 13.81
CA GLN A 168 -2.38 -0.46 14.36
C GLN A 168 -1.14 -0.65 13.48
N SER A 169 -1.28 -0.47 12.16
CA SER A 169 -0.15 -0.51 11.23
C SER A 169 0.79 0.68 11.46
N VAL A 170 0.25 1.90 11.63
CA VAL A 170 1.02 3.10 11.98
C VAL A 170 1.76 2.91 13.31
N GLU A 171 1.05 2.53 14.37
CA GLU A 171 1.63 2.34 15.72
C GLU A 171 2.82 1.37 15.72
N LYS A 172 2.72 0.28 14.95
CA LYS A 172 3.81 -0.70 14.83
C LYS A 172 5.04 -0.12 14.13
N VAL A 173 4.85 0.65 13.07
CA VAL A 173 5.97 1.31 12.37
C VAL A 173 6.58 2.41 13.24
N GLU A 174 5.75 3.21 13.94
CA GLU A 174 6.20 4.21 14.91
C GLU A 174 7.07 3.59 16.00
N THR A 175 6.63 2.46 16.57
CA THR A 175 7.36 1.73 17.59
C THR A 175 8.75 1.32 17.09
N VAL A 176 8.85 0.84 15.85
CA VAL A 176 10.13 0.45 15.25
C VAL A 176 11.04 1.65 15.02
N CYS A 177 10.51 2.76 14.48
CA CYS A 177 11.28 3.98 14.26
C CYS A 177 11.79 4.54 15.61
N TYR A 178 10.95 4.54 16.64
CA TYR A 178 11.32 4.94 18.00
C TYR A 178 12.46 4.07 18.57
N GLN A 179 12.35 2.75 18.45
CA GLN A 179 13.38 1.81 18.93
C GLN A 179 14.71 1.95 18.16
N GLN A 180 14.65 2.27 16.87
CA GLN A 180 15.85 2.58 16.08
C GLN A 180 16.51 3.88 16.56
N CYS A 181 15.72 4.94 16.73
CA CYS A 181 16.21 6.23 17.23
C CYS A 181 16.85 6.10 18.62
N LEU A 182 16.21 5.38 19.54
CA LEU A 182 16.73 5.16 20.90
C LEU A 182 18.10 4.47 20.86
N ARG A 183 18.25 3.42 20.05
CA ARG A 183 19.54 2.72 19.87
C ARG A 183 20.62 3.65 19.34
N CYS A 184 20.31 4.48 18.34
CA CYS A 184 21.27 5.46 17.82
C CYS A 184 21.72 6.45 18.91
N ILE A 185 20.82 6.91 19.78
CA ILE A 185 21.14 7.83 20.87
C ILE A 185 22.06 7.15 21.90
N GLU A 186 21.76 5.91 22.30
CA GLU A 186 22.56 5.13 23.24
C GLU A 186 23.99 4.89 22.71
N GLU A 187 24.13 4.58 21.42
CA GLU A 187 25.42 4.37 20.76
C GLU A 187 26.20 5.68 20.56
N SER A 188 25.51 6.80 20.37
CA SER A 188 26.13 8.11 20.12
C SER A 188 26.84 8.71 21.33
N ASN A 189 26.77 8.05 22.51
CA ASN A 189 27.54 8.34 23.72
C ASN A 189 27.74 9.86 23.95
N ILE A 190 26.63 10.61 23.99
CA ILE A 190 26.64 12.08 24.09
C ILE A 190 27.31 12.48 25.41
N GLN A 191 28.63 12.68 25.37
CA GLN A 191 29.40 13.19 26.48
C GLN A 191 29.23 14.71 26.54
N LEU A 192 28.61 15.20 27.61
CA LEU A 192 28.65 16.62 27.92
C LEU A 192 30.10 17.03 28.24
N PRO A 193 30.60 18.16 27.72
CA PRO A 193 31.93 18.63 28.06
C PRO A 193 32.01 18.85 29.57
N VAL A 194 32.98 18.20 30.22
CA VAL A 194 33.26 18.41 31.64
C VAL A 194 33.82 19.82 31.77
N VAL A 195 33.01 20.74 32.28
CA VAL A 195 33.46 22.09 32.65
C VAL A 195 34.42 21.93 33.82
N THR A 196 35.72 22.05 33.54
CA THR A 196 36.75 22.12 34.57
C THR A 196 36.81 23.56 35.08
N HIS A 197 36.56 23.73 36.38
CA HIS A 197 36.63 25.01 37.09
C HIS A 197 38.08 25.42 37.39
#